data_AF-A0A1I7UE85-F1
#
_entry.id   AF-A0A1I7UE85-F1
#
_cell.length_a   1.000
_cell.length_b   1.000
_cell.length_c   1.000
_cell.angle_alpha   90.00
_cell.angle_beta   90.00
_cell.angle_gamma   90.00
#
_symmetry.space_group_name_H-M   'P 1'
#
loop_
_entity.id
_entity.type
_entity.pdbx_description
1 polymer ?
#
loop_
_entity_poly.entity_id
_entity_poly.type
_entity_poly.pdbx_seq_one_letter_code
_entity_poly.pdbx_strand_id
1 'polypeptide(L)' 'MIANSSPESSLEFTLQYSYYNQYGQIEYTVSVSGASPTPFDAQFVYCPYRNHLKSGKIPSCPAKRFTGFY' A
#
# COMPACT_ATOMS: atom_id res chain seq x y z
N MET A 1 -11.74 -11.39 5.10
CA MET A 1 -10.82 -12.44 5.55
C MET A 1 -9.49 -11.77 5.85
N ILE A 2 -9.09 -11.73 7.12
CA ILE A 2 -7.75 -11.31 7.55
C ILE A 2 -6.93 -12.59 7.70
N ALA A 3 -5.86 -12.71 6.93
CA ALA A 3 -4.99 -13.89 6.95
C ALA A 3 -4.15 -13.87 8.24
N ASN A 4 -4.29 -14.89 9.07
CA ASN A 4 -3.46 -15.12 10.25
C ASN A 4 -2.19 -15.85 9.82
N SER A 5 -1.07 -15.14 9.71
CA SER A 5 0.27 -15.75 9.49
C SER A 5 0.95 -16.04 10.84
N SER A 6 1.78 -17.09 10.85
CA SER A 6 2.50 -17.64 12.00
C SER A 6 3.23 -16.59 12.88
N PRO A 7 3.51 -16.89 14.16
CA PRO A 7 3.87 -15.91 15.20
C PRO A 7 5.22 -15.15 15.06
N GLU A 8 5.94 -15.24 13.94
CA GLU A 8 7.31 -14.68 13.83
C GLU A 8 7.52 -13.67 12.70
N SER A 9 6.45 -13.11 12.15
CA SER A 9 6.53 -11.85 11.41
C SER A 9 5.19 -11.15 11.49
N SER A 10 4.96 -10.43 12.59
CA SER A 10 3.81 -9.53 12.70
C SER A 10 3.95 -8.44 11.65
N LEU A 11 3.04 -8.44 10.68
CA LEU A 11 2.90 -7.33 9.76
C LEU A 11 2.50 -6.09 10.55
N GLU A 12 3.36 -5.07 10.53
CA GLU A 12 3.09 -3.80 11.17
C GLU A 12 3.00 -2.70 10.11
N PHE A 13 2.03 -1.82 10.31
CA PHE A 13 1.72 -0.72 9.40
C PHE A 13 1.75 0.58 10.18
N THR A 14 2.67 1.48 9.84
CA THR A 14 2.74 2.81 10.43
C THR A 14 2.29 3.83 9.41
N LEU A 15 1.21 4.57 9.70
CA LEU A 15 0.79 5.69 8.87
C LEU A 15 1.80 6.82 8.99
N GLN A 16 2.48 7.17 7.90
CA GLN A 16 3.40 8.30 7.89
C GLN A 16 2.67 9.62 7.65
N TYR A 17 1.85 9.68 6.60
CA TYR A 17 1.09 10.86 6.24
C TYR A 17 -0.20 10.50 5.52
N SER A 18 -1.19 11.36 5.70
CA SER A 18 -2.48 11.29 5.00
C SER A 18 -2.99 12.70 4.72
N TYR A 19 -3.48 12.94 3.52
CA TYR A 19 -4.10 14.21 3.15
C TYR A 19 -5.23 14.00 2.16
N TYR A 20 -6.17 14.94 2.12
CA TYR A 20 -7.19 15.00 1.08
C TYR A 20 -6.62 15.64 -0.18
N ASN A 21 -6.84 15.03 -1.33
CA ASN A 21 -6.55 15.65 -2.63
C ASN A 21 -7.72 16.50 -3.13
N GLN A 22 -7.51 17.20 -4.24
CA GLN A 22 -8.51 18.08 -4.88
C GLN A 22 -9.80 17.36 -5.32
N TYR A 23 -9.80 16.03 -5.35
CA TYR A 23 -10.94 15.20 -5.71
C TYR A 23 -11.69 14.63 -4.49
N GLY A 24 -11.35 15.10 -3.27
CA GLY A 24 -11.94 14.60 -2.03
C GLY A 24 -11.53 13.16 -1.69
N GLN A 25 -10.42 12.68 -2.24
CA GLN A 25 -9.86 11.36 -1.97
C GLN A 25 -8.75 11.50 -0.93
N ILE A 26 -8.47 10.43 -0.20
CA ILE A 26 -7.39 10.39 0.78
C ILE A 26 -6.17 9.74 0.13
N GLU A 27 -5.11 10.52 -0.02
CA GLU A 27 -3.79 10.02 -0.38
C GLU A 27 -3.01 9.78 0.90
N TYR A 28 -2.53 8.56 1.09
CA TYR A 28 -1.83 8.19 2.31
C TYR A 28 -0.66 7.26 2.03
N THR A 29 0.36 7.37 2.87
CA THR A 29 1.56 6.54 2.81
C THR A 29 1.73 5.82 4.13
N VAL A 30 1.97 4.52 4.04
CA VAL A 30 2.24 3.65 5.18
C VAL A 30 3.64 3.06 5.01
N SER A 31 4.38 3.03 6.11
CA SER A 31 5.56 2.18 6.24
C SER A 31 5.10 0.78 6.63
N VAL A 32 5.54 -0.23 5.89
CA VAL A 32 5.22 -1.64 6.12
C VAL A 32 6.46 -2.34 6.63
N SER A 33 6.38 -2.95 7.80
CA SER A 33 7.43 -3.78 8.41
C SER A 33 6.91 -5.20 8.68
N GLY A 34 7.82 -6.15 8.88
CA GLY A 34 7.49 -7.58 9.05
C GLY A 34 7.16 -8.33 7.75
N ALA A 35 6.89 -7.64 6.63
CA ALA A 35 6.68 -8.27 5.33
C ALA A 35 8.00 -8.62 4.60
N SER A 36 9.08 -7.90 4.91
CA SER A 36 10.40 -8.03 4.30
C SER A 36 11.50 -7.65 5.30
N PRO A 37 12.77 -8.06 5.07
CA PRO A 37 13.89 -7.76 5.96
C PRO A 37 14.10 -6.26 6.19
N THR A 38 13.78 -5.45 5.19
CA THR A 38 13.78 -3.99 5.28
C THR A 38 12.35 -3.47 5.17
N PRO A 39 11.93 -2.51 6.02
CA PRO A 39 10.65 -1.85 5.85
C PRO A 39 10.60 -1.09 4.52
N PHE A 40 9.40 -0.94 3.96
CA PHE A 40 9.20 -0.19 2.73
C PHE A 40 7.93 0.65 2.80
N ASP A 41 7.92 1.73 2.02
CA ASP A 41 6.76 2.61 1.92
C ASP A 41 5.81 2.14 0.83
N ALA A 42 4.52 2.13 1.15
CA ALA A 42 3.44 1.89 0.22
C ALA A 42 2.51 3.11 0.21
N GLN A 43 2.20 3.59 -0.99
CA GLN A 43 1.36 4.76 -1.23
C GLN A 43 0.02 4.31 -1.78
N PHE A 44 -1.06 4.86 -1.25
CA PHE A 44 -2.42 4.47 -1.59
C PHE A 44 -3.30 5.69 -1.82
N VAL A 45 -4.32 5.49 -2.65
CA VAL A 45 -5.39 6.47 -2.87
C VAL A 45 -6.71 5.80 -2.50
N TYR A 46 -7.45 6.40 -1.57
CA TYR A 46 -8.71 5.90 -1.07
C TYR A 46 -9.84 6.88 -1.33
N CYS A 47 -10.97 6.38 -1.83
CA CYS A 47 -12.16 7.18 -2.09
C CYS A 47 -13.19 6.95 -0.98
N PRO A 48 -13.33 7.87 0.00
CA PRO A 48 -14.20 7.66 1.15
C PRO A 48 -15.68 7.58 0.77
N TYR A 49 -16.14 8.39 -0.20
CA TYR A 49 -17.54 8.39 -0.64
C TYR A 49 -18.01 7.08 -1.26
N ARG A 50 -17.08 6.30 -1.82
CA ARG A 50 -17.36 4.99 -2.42
C ARG A 50 -16.85 3.84 -1.58
N ASN A 51 -16.18 4.12 -0.45
CA ASN A 51 -15.55 3.13 0.41
C ASN A 51 -14.57 2.18 -0.33
N HIS A 52 -13.87 2.68 -1.35
CA HIS A 52 -13.03 1.88 -2.24
C HIS A 52 -11.59 2.38 -2.26
N LEU A 53 -10.64 1.44 -2.23
CA LEU A 53 -9.23 1.70 -2.58
C LEU A 53 -9.13 1.91 -4.10
N LYS A 54 -8.63 3.06 -4.55
CA LYS A 54 -8.50 3.43 -5.96
C LYS A 54 -7.20 2.92 -6.57
N SER A 55 -6.10 3.03 -5.85
CA SER A 55 -4.79 2.59 -6.31
C SER A 55 -3.86 2.35 -5.14
N GLY A 56 -2.86 1.50 -5.37
CA GLY A 56 -1.73 1.30 -4.48
C GLY A 56 -0.45 1.16 -5.30
N LYS A 57 0.66 1.71 -4.80
CA LYS A 57 1.98 1.52 -5.39
C LYS A 57 3.06 1.45 -4.31
N ILE A 58 4.09 0.67 -4.58
CA ILE A 58 5.32 0.63 -3.78
C ILE A 58 6.38 1.33 -4.63
N PRO A 59 6.80 2.56 -4.31
CA PRO A 59 7.72 3.33 -5.15
C PRO A 59 9.06 2.61 -5.42
N SER A 60 9.50 1.80 -4.46
CA SER A 60 10.73 1.00 -4.56
C SER A 60 10.58 -0.23 -5.48
N CYS A 61 9.35 -0.64 -5.82
CA CYS A 61 9.11 -1.81 -6.64
C CYS A 61 9.15 -1.43 -8.13
N PRO A 62 10.11 -1.95 -8.92
CA PRO A 62 10.17 -1.66 -10.35
C PRO A 62 8.92 -2.20 -11.03
N ALA A 63 8.31 -1.38 -11.89
CA ALA A 63 7.13 -1.78 -12.65
C ALA A 63 7.49 -2.94 -13.59
N LYS A 64 7.11 -4.16 -13.25
CA LYS A 64 7.13 -5.29 -14.18
C LYS A 64 6.06 -5.05 -15.24
N ARG A 65 6.49 -4.58 -16.40
CA ARG A 65 5.65 -4.60 -17.60
C ARG A 65 5.45 -6.06 -18.00
N PHE A 66 4.20 -6.49 -18.16
CA PHE A 66 3.92 -7.75 -18.81
C PHE A 66 4.40 -7.63 -20.26
N THR A 67 5.55 -8.20 -20.57
CA THR A 67 6.00 -8.40 -21.95
C THR A 67 5.13 -9.50 -22.53
N GLY A 68 4.02 -9.10 -23.17
CA GLY A 68 3.19 -10.03 -23.93
C GLY A 68 4.03 -10.75 -24.97
N PHE A 69 3.87 -12.07 -25.06
CA PHE A 69 4.43 -12.86 -26.16
C PHE A 69 3.71 -12.41 -27.45
N TYR A 70 4.49 -11.90 -28.40
CA TYR A 70 4.05 -11.57 -29.76
C TYR A 70 3.82 -12.85 -30.58
#